data_AF-A0A957EW08-F1
#
_entry.id   AF-A0A957EW08-F1
#
_cell.length_a   1.000
_cell.length_b   1.000
_cell.length_c   1.000
_cell.angle_alpha   90.00
_cell.angle_beta   90.00
_cell.angle_gamma   90.00
#
_symmetry.space_group_name_H-M   'P 1'
#
loop_
_entity.id
_entity.type
_entity.pdbx_description
1 polymer ?
#
loop_
_entity_poly.entity_id
_entity_poly.type
_entity_poly.pdbx_seq_one_letter_code
_entity_poly.pdbx_strand_id
1 'polypeptide(L)'
;MTESNVDPRYVDTQKLVRRRHQSHKRPKSVKEKFINGRFPDLLLLLAVIIAGLALIEGFSLEAGSVAGGVRALARETVAILLGLPTFTIGVFLGLWRLRWRINRYEGWWNTHCPDCQSQELKRTRRRPFDRLLGRLGIPVRRYICADCQWEGRRVDPWRVR
;
A
#
# COMPACT_ATOMS: atom_id res chain seq x y z
N MET A 1 -28.84 58.66 11.80
CA MET A 1 -27.51 58.02 11.83
C MET A 1 -27.48 57.13 13.05
N THR A 2 -27.73 55.83 12.89
CA THR A 2 -27.79 54.85 13.98
C THR A 2 -26.53 53.99 13.90
N GLU A 3 -25.57 54.27 14.80
CA GLU A 3 -24.41 53.41 15.01
C GLU A 3 -24.87 52.11 15.67
N SER A 4 -24.84 51.02 14.89
CA SER A 4 -25.10 49.67 15.39
C SER A 4 -23.93 49.23 16.27
N ASN A 5 -24.21 49.10 17.57
CA ASN A 5 -23.29 48.62 18.59
C ASN A 5 -23.08 47.11 18.41
N VAL A 6 -22.07 46.73 17.62
CA VAL A 6 -21.72 45.33 17.37
C VAL A 6 -20.87 44.82 18.52
N ASP A 7 -21.42 43.85 19.25
CA ASP A 7 -20.78 43.23 20.42
C ASP A 7 -19.42 42.58 20.03
N PRO A 8 -18.29 43.01 20.62
CA PRO A 8 -16.96 42.53 20.27
C PRO A 8 -16.77 41.02 20.47
N ARG A 9 -17.62 40.36 21.29
CA ARG A 9 -17.55 38.90 21.49
C ARG A 9 -17.98 38.10 20.24
N TYR A 10 -18.77 38.69 19.35
CA TYR A 10 -19.25 37.99 18.15
C TYR A 10 -18.16 37.86 17.07
N VAL A 11 -17.21 38.79 17.03
CA VAL A 11 -16.13 38.81 16.02
C VAL A 11 -15.10 37.69 16.27
N ASP A 12 -14.88 37.31 17.52
CA ASP A 12 -13.88 36.29 17.88
C ASP A 12 -14.33 34.86 17.55
N THR A 13 -15.62 34.57 17.66
CA THR A 13 -16.15 33.25 17.31
C THR A 13 -16.05 32.97 15.80
N GLN A 14 -16.22 33.99 14.95
CA GLN A 14 -16.04 33.82 13.50
C GLN A 14 -14.57 33.59 13.10
N LYS A 15 -13.60 34.22 13.77
CA LYS A 15 -12.16 33.93 13.53
C LYS A 15 -11.78 32.50 13.92
N LEU A 16 -12.36 31.96 14.98
CA LEU A 16 -12.14 30.57 15.42
C LEU A 16 -12.73 29.54 14.45
N VAL A 17 -13.91 29.80 13.87
CA VAL A 17 -14.53 28.91 12.87
C VAL A 17 -13.75 28.93 11.55
N ARG A 18 -13.22 30.09 11.12
CA ARG A 18 -12.48 30.21 9.86
C ARG A 18 -11.12 29.50 9.88
N ARG A 19 -10.44 29.44 11.03
CA ARG A 19 -9.20 28.64 11.19
C ARG A 19 -9.43 27.13 11.08
N ARG A 20 -10.62 26.65 11.45
CA ARG A 20 -10.98 25.23 11.40
C ARG A 20 -11.10 24.69 9.97
N HIS A 21 -11.37 25.57 8.98
CA HIS A 21 -11.47 25.18 7.57
C HIS A 21 -10.13 25.20 6.80
N GLN A 22 -9.10 25.89 7.28
CA GLN A 22 -7.81 26.00 6.58
C GLN A 22 -6.81 24.88 6.88
N SER A 23 -7.03 24.05 7.91
CA SER A 23 -6.09 22.96 8.25
C SER A 23 -6.23 21.71 7.37
N HIS A 24 -7.18 21.67 6.44
CA HIS A 24 -7.39 20.50 5.56
C HIS A 24 -6.48 20.49 4.31
N LYS A 25 -5.36 21.23 4.31
CA LYS A 25 -4.31 21.02 3.29
C LYS A 25 -3.62 19.69 3.59
N ARG A 26 -4.17 18.60 3.03
CA ARG A 26 -3.57 17.25 3.07
C ARG A 26 -2.08 17.38 2.76
N PRO A 27 -1.17 16.89 3.64
CA PRO A 27 0.27 16.98 3.39
C PRO A 27 0.58 16.27 2.07
N LYS A 28 0.94 17.05 1.05
CA LYS A 28 1.30 16.52 -0.29
C LYS A 28 2.57 15.66 -0.24
N SER A 29 3.38 15.78 0.81
CA SER A 29 4.70 15.16 0.93
C SER A 29 4.71 13.64 1.18
N VAL A 30 3.59 13.04 1.61
CA VAL A 30 3.55 11.57 1.82
C VAL A 30 3.40 10.82 0.49
N LYS A 31 2.76 11.43 -0.52
CA LYS A 31 2.56 10.78 -1.83
C LYS A 31 3.85 10.66 -2.62
N GLU A 32 4.73 11.67 -2.58
CA GLU A 32 6.00 11.66 -3.34
C GLU A 32 7.01 10.64 -2.80
N LYS A 33 7.18 10.53 -1.48
CA LYS A 33 8.06 9.50 -0.90
C LYS A 33 7.57 8.07 -1.13
N PHE A 34 6.25 7.89 -1.34
CA PHE A 34 5.67 6.57 -1.54
C PHE A 34 5.86 6.04 -2.98
N ILE A 35 6.03 6.92 -3.96
CA ILE A 35 6.20 6.55 -5.38
C ILE A 35 7.65 6.14 -5.66
N ASN A 36 8.64 6.85 -5.11
CA ASN A 36 10.05 6.60 -5.42
C ASN A 36 10.62 5.31 -4.78
N GLY A 37 10.04 4.80 -3.69
CA GLY A 37 10.51 3.57 -3.05
C GLY A 37 9.95 2.26 -3.63
N ARG A 38 8.88 2.33 -4.44
CA ARG A 38 8.15 1.15 -4.95
C ARG A 38 8.64 0.62 -6.30
N PHE A 39 9.32 1.45 -7.07
CA PHE A 39 9.73 1.14 -8.44
C PHE A 39 10.64 -0.11 -8.59
N PRO A 40 11.70 -0.31 -7.77
CA PRO A 40 12.63 -1.41 -8.03
C PRO A 40 12.04 -2.80 -7.78
N ASP A 41 11.12 -2.93 -6.81
CA ASP A 41 10.49 -4.22 -6.51
C ASP A 41 9.43 -4.58 -7.56
N LEU A 42 8.69 -3.59 -8.06
CA LEU A 42 7.74 -3.79 -9.15
C LEU A 42 8.47 -4.15 -10.45
N LEU A 43 9.61 -3.50 -10.73
CA LEU A 43 10.46 -3.83 -11.86
C LEU A 43 11.02 -5.26 -11.75
N LEU A 44 11.44 -5.69 -10.56
CA LEU A 44 11.93 -7.06 -10.34
C LEU A 44 10.82 -8.09 -10.57
N LEU A 45 9.63 -7.88 -10.02
CA LEU A 45 8.48 -8.77 -10.25
C LEU A 45 8.09 -8.80 -11.73
N LEU A 46 8.06 -7.63 -12.39
CA LEU A 46 7.76 -7.52 -13.81
C LEU A 46 8.82 -8.24 -14.67
N ALA A 47 10.10 -8.13 -14.31
CA ALA A 47 11.18 -8.86 -14.98
C ALA A 47 11.05 -10.38 -14.79
N VAL A 48 10.67 -10.86 -13.61
CA VAL A 48 10.41 -12.28 -13.35
C VAL A 48 9.20 -12.78 -14.16
N ILE A 49 8.13 -11.98 -14.24
CA ILE A 49 6.94 -12.31 -15.05
C ILE A 49 7.30 -12.35 -16.53
N ILE A 50 8.02 -11.35 -17.05
CA ILE A 50 8.45 -11.31 -18.46
C ILE A 50 9.40 -12.47 -18.78
N ALA A 51 10.36 -12.77 -17.90
CA ALA A 51 11.25 -13.91 -18.09
C ALA A 51 10.48 -15.24 -18.09
N GLY A 52 9.49 -15.38 -17.20
CA GLY A 52 8.60 -16.55 -17.18
C GLY A 52 7.74 -16.67 -18.44
N LEU A 53 7.17 -15.56 -18.94
CA LEU A 53 6.38 -15.53 -20.17
C LEU A 53 7.23 -15.78 -21.43
N ALA A 54 8.44 -15.22 -21.50
CA ALA A 54 9.36 -15.45 -22.61
C ALA A 54 9.79 -16.92 -22.73
N LEU A 55 9.90 -17.62 -21.61
CA LEU A 55 10.15 -19.08 -21.59
C LEU A 55 8.95 -19.88 -22.11
N ILE A 56 7.73 -19.32 -22.05
CA ILE A 56 6.50 -19.95 -22.54
C ILE A 56 6.29 -19.63 -24.04
N GLU A 57 6.56 -18.40 -24.48
CA GLU A 57 6.32 -17.96 -25.87
C GLU A 57 7.41 -18.37 -26.88
N GLY A 58 8.60 -18.79 -26.43
CA GLY A 58 9.64 -19.36 -27.31
C GLY A 58 9.25 -20.66 -28.05
N PHE A 59 7.99 -21.08 -27.95
CA PHE A 59 7.44 -22.33 -28.46
C PHE A 59 6.73 -22.14 -29.82
N SER A 60 7.45 -21.65 -30.83
CA SER A 60 6.96 -21.72 -32.22
C SER A 60 7.25 -23.09 -32.82
N LEU A 61 6.19 -23.87 -33.01
CA LEU A 61 6.16 -25.23 -33.57
C LEU A 61 6.43 -25.21 -35.09
N GLU A 62 7.67 -25.37 -35.51
CA GLU A 62 7.98 -25.89 -36.85
C GLU A 62 7.83 -27.42 -36.82
N ALA A 63 6.59 -27.89 -36.97
CA ALA A 63 6.23 -29.31 -36.98
C ALA A 63 6.47 -29.91 -38.37
N GLY A 64 7.61 -30.57 -38.57
CA GLY A 64 7.94 -31.28 -39.83
C GLY A 64 8.32 -32.75 -39.71
N SER A 65 8.55 -33.32 -38.52
CA SER A 65 8.94 -34.74 -38.41
C SER A 65 8.51 -35.41 -37.10
N VAL A 66 8.26 -36.73 -37.15
CA VAL A 66 7.87 -37.57 -36.00
C VAL A 66 8.96 -37.58 -34.91
N ALA A 67 10.24 -37.47 -35.30
CA ALA A 67 11.36 -37.28 -34.38
C ALA A 67 11.33 -35.89 -33.68
N GLY A 68 10.71 -34.89 -34.31
CA GLY A 68 10.43 -33.58 -33.72
C GLY A 68 9.37 -33.63 -32.62
N GLY A 69 8.35 -34.48 -32.76
CA GLY A 69 7.26 -34.63 -31.78
C GLY A 69 7.73 -35.11 -30.41
N VAL A 70 8.62 -36.09 -30.35
CA VAL A 70 9.16 -36.61 -29.07
C VAL A 70 10.07 -35.58 -28.38
N ARG A 71 10.87 -34.83 -29.16
CA ARG A 71 11.70 -33.74 -28.62
C ARG A 71 10.87 -32.54 -28.17
N ALA A 72 9.72 -32.28 -28.80
CA ALA A 72 8.78 -31.26 -28.37
C ALA A 72 8.16 -31.61 -27.01
N LEU A 73 7.68 -32.84 -26.83
CA LEU A 73 7.10 -33.32 -25.56
C LEU A 73 8.12 -33.34 -24.41
N ALA A 74 9.37 -33.73 -24.68
CA ALA A 74 10.45 -33.69 -23.69
C ALA A 74 10.81 -32.26 -23.25
N ARG A 75 10.67 -31.27 -24.14
CA ARG A 75 10.93 -29.85 -23.82
C ARG A 75 9.78 -29.22 -23.04
N GLU A 76 8.52 -29.55 -23.36
CA GLU A 76 7.35 -29.07 -22.59
C GLU A 76 7.41 -29.52 -21.14
N THR A 77 7.77 -30.79 -20.91
CA THR A 77 7.90 -31.32 -19.56
C THR A 77 8.99 -30.61 -18.78
N VAL A 78 10.15 -30.35 -19.39
CA VAL A 78 11.24 -29.59 -18.75
C VAL A 78 10.83 -28.13 -18.49
N ALA A 79 10.13 -27.48 -19.42
CA ALA A 79 9.66 -26.11 -19.24
C ALA A 79 8.66 -25.97 -18.10
N ILE A 80 7.74 -26.92 -17.94
CA ILE A 80 6.78 -26.92 -16.83
C ILE A 80 7.48 -27.25 -15.50
N LEU A 81 8.37 -28.26 -15.52
CA LEU A 81 9.13 -28.70 -14.34
C LEU A 81 10.06 -27.61 -13.78
N LEU A 82 10.60 -26.74 -14.62
CA LEU A 82 11.49 -25.65 -14.19
C LEU A 82 10.75 -24.31 -14.06
N GLY A 83 9.89 -23.97 -15.02
CA GLY A 83 9.21 -22.68 -15.09
C GLY A 83 8.24 -22.46 -13.93
N LEU A 84 7.39 -23.45 -13.61
CA LEU A 84 6.40 -23.33 -12.54
C LEU A 84 7.06 -23.14 -11.15
N PRO A 85 8.06 -23.94 -10.72
CA PRO A 85 8.71 -23.70 -9.44
C PRO A 85 9.49 -22.39 -9.42
N THR A 86 10.22 -22.02 -10.49
CA THR A 86 10.92 -20.73 -10.52
C THR A 86 9.96 -19.55 -10.42
N PHE A 87 8.81 -19.60 -11.11
CA PHE A 87 7.78 -18.58 -11.04
C PHE A 87 7.17 -18.48 -9.63
N THR A 88 6.77 -19.62 -9.05
CA THR A 88 6.17 -19.66 -7.70
C THR A 88 7.14 -19.17 -6.62
N ILE A 89 8.41 -19.55 -6.69
CA ILE A 89 9.47 -19.05 -5.80
C ILE A 89 9.65 -17.54 -5.99
N GLY A 90 9.69 -17.04 -7.22
CA GLY A 90 9.81 -15.62 -7.51
C GLY A 90 8.65 -14.80 -6.93
N VAL A 91 7.41 -15.26 -7.13
CA VAL A 91 6.21 -14.65 -6.54
C VAL A 91 6.27 -14.69 -5.01
N PHE A 92 6.63 -15.84 -4.43
CA PHE A 92 6.74 -16.01 -2.98
C PHE A 92 7.77 -15.06 -2.37
N LEU A 93 8.98 -14.99 -2.93
CA LEU A 93 10.04 -14.07 -2.48
C LEU A 93 9.64 -12.61 -2.64
N GLY A 94 8.96 -12.26 -3.74
CA GLY A 94 8.43 -10.92 -3.97
C GLY A 94 7.41 -10.52 -2.91
N LEU A 95 6.45 -11.39 -2.60
CA LEU A 95 5.47 -11.17 -1.53
C LEU A 95 6.12 -11.11 -0.14
N TRP A 96 7.07 -12.00 0.14
CA TRP A 96 7.83 -12.03 1.39
C TRP A 96 8.61 -10.72 1.60
N ARG A 97 9.28 -10.25 0.56
CA ARG A 97 10.05 -9.00 0.61
C ARG A 97 9.16 -7.77 0.73
N LEU A 98 8.03 -7.74 0.03
CA LEU A 98 7.02 -6.70 0.17
C LEU A 98 6.49 -6.66 1.61
N ARG A 99 6.15 -7.82 2.20
CA ARG A 99 5.74 -7.94 3.60
C ARG A 99 6.81 -7.42 4.55
N TRP A 100 8.06 -7.82 4.35
CA TRP A 100 9.19 -7.37 5.18
C TRP A 100 9.37 -5.86 5.10
N ARG A 101 9.30 -5.26 3.91
CA ARG A 101 9.42 -3.80 3.75
C ARG A 101 8.27 -3.04 4.40
N ILE A 102 7.04 -3.54 4.25
CA ILE A 102 5.85 -2.97 4.91
C ILE A 102 6.04 -2.96 6.44
N ASN A 103 6.51 -4.06 7.01
CA ASN A 103 6.76 -4.15 8.44
C ASN A 103 7.88 -3.20 8.91
N ARG A 104 8.86 -2.90 8.07
CA ARG A 104 9.99 -2.01 8.42
C ARG A 104 9.67 -0.52 8.32
N TYR A 105 8.49 -0.14 7.83
CA TYR A 105 8.16 1.28 7.66
C TYR A 105 7.78 1.90 9.01
N GLU A 106 8.74 2.52 9.70
CA GLU A 106 8.60 3.11 11.03
C GLU A 106 7.42 4.10 11.16
N GLY A 107 7.09 4.81 10.08
CA GLY A 107 5.94 5.71 10.04
C GLY A 107 4.58 5.05 10.30
N TRP A 108 4.50 3.71 10.22
CA TRP A 108 3.27 2.95 10.52
C TRP A 108 3.16 2.57 11.99
N TRP A 109 4.26 2.65 12.75
CA TRP A 109 4.38 2.24 14.14
C TRP A 109 4.37 3.40 15.13
N ASN A 110 4.62 4.63 14.66
CA ASN A 110 4.53 5.81 15.52
C ASN A 110 3.16 5.85 16.22
N THR A 111 3.15 6.26 17.48
CA THR A 111 1.96 6.41 18.33
C THR A 111 1.50 7.87 18.46
N HIS A 112 2.18 8.79 17.76
CA HIS A 112 1.91 10.22 17.83
C HIS A 112 1.18 10.71 16.57
N CYS A 113 0.34 11.73 16.70
CA CYS A 113 -0.25 12.42 15.55
C CYS A 113 0.85 13.12 14.73
N PRO A 114 0.89 12.97 13.39
CA PRO A 114 1.93 13.64 12.58
C PRO A 114 1.80 15.17 12.57
N ASP A 115 0.60 15.71 12.81
CA ASP A 115 0.33 17.14 12.71
C ASP A 115 0.56 17.86 14.05
N CYS A 116 0.00 17.34 15.15
CA CYS A 116 0.10 17.96 16.48
C CYS A 116 0.98 17.21 17.48
N GLN A 117 1.56 16.06 17.09
CA GLN A 117 2.40 15.19 17.95
C GLN A 117 1.71 14.65 19.21
N SER A 118 0.40 14.85 19.37
CA SER A 118 -0.37 14.29 20.48
C SER A 118 -0.35 12.77 20.48
N GLN A 119 -0.26 12.18 21.67
CA GLN A 119 -0.32 10.73 21.91
C GLN A 119 -1.77 10.22 21.99
N GLU A 120 -2.75 11.11 22.10
CA GLU A 120 -4.16 10.75 22.24
C GLU A 120 -4.82 10.44 20.89
N LEU A 121 -4.60 9.21 20.43
CA LEU A 121 -5.23 8.65 19.25
C LEU A 121 -6.41 7.76 19.65
N LYS A 122 -7.63 8.21 19.35
CA LYS A 122 -8.84 7.41 19.53
C LYS A 122 -9.06 6.50 18.33
N ARG A 123 -9.50 5.28 18.59
CA ARG A 123 -9.79 4.29 17.55
C ARG A 123 -11.16 4.56 16.95
N THR A 124 -11.28 4.59 15.63
CA THR A 124 -12.57 4.80 14.95
C THR A 124 -13.09 3.52 14.28
N ARG A 125 -14.36 3.56 13.83
CA ARG A 125 -15.03 2.42 13.20
C ARG A 125 -14.33 2.02 11.90
N ARG A 126 -14.15 0.72 11.69
CA ARG A 126 -13.55 0.18 10.46
C ARG A 126 -14.48 0.38 9.27
N ARG A 127 -13.95 0.88 8.15
CA ARG A 127 -14.68 0.92 6.87
C ARG A 127 -14.69 -0.47 6.21
N PRO A 128 -15.63 -0.77 5.31
CA PRO A 128 -15.67 -2.06 4.61
C PRO A 128 -14.35 -2.38 3.88
N PHE A 129 -13.70 -1.38 3.27
CA PHE A 129 -12.38 -1.55 2.65
C PHE A 129 -11.29 -1.99 3.66
N ASP A 130 -11.34 -1.47 4.89
CA ASP A 130 -10.39 -1.87 5.94
C ASP A 130 -10.65 -3.31 6.41
N ARG A 131 -11.89 -3.81 6.31
CA ARG A 131 -12.21 -5.22 6.58
C ARG A 131 -11.64 -6.14 5.50
N LEU A 132 -11.68 -5.72 4.23
CA LEU A 132 -11.09 -6.47 3.12
C LEU A 132 -9.57 -6.63 3.32
N LEU A 133 -8.88 -5.54 3.66
CA LEU A 133 -7.45 -5.58 3.99
C LEU A 133 -7.15 -6.52 5.18
N GLY A 134 -8.03 -6.55 6.18
CA GLY A 134 -7.94 -7.49 7.29
C GLY A 134 -8.03 -8.96 6.87
N ARG A 135 -8.84 -9.29 5.86
CA ARG A 135 -8.92 -10.66 5.30
C ARG A 135 -7.66 -11.04 4.52
N LEU A 136 -6.99 -10.07 3.91
CA LEU A 136 -5.69 -10.24 3.25
C LEU A 136 -4.52 -10.33 4.24
N GLY A 137 -4.80 -10.45 5.55
CA GLY A 137 -3.77 -10.56 6.58
C GLY A 137 -3.06 -9.24 6.92
N ILE A 138 -3.59 -8.10 6.48
CA ILE A 138 -3.05 -6.77 6.80
C ILE A 138 -3.95 -6.14 7.88
N PRO A 139 -3.55 -6.15 9.17
CA PRO A 139 -4.38 -5.63 10.25
C PRO A 139 -4.34 -4.10 10.28
N VAL A 140 -5.11 -3.46 9.40
CA VAL A 140 -5.23 -2.01 9.35
C VAL A 140 -6.28 -1.51 10.33
N ARG A 141 -5.90 -0.56 11.19
CA ARG A 141 -6.77 0.15 12.12
C ARG A 141 -6.82 1.63 11.73
N ARG A 142 -7.98 2.27 11.91
CA ARG A 142 -8.10 3.73 11.77
C ARG A 142 -8.04 4.40 13.13
N TYR A 143 -7.31 5.49 13.18
CA TYR A 143 -7.16 6.34 14.34
C TYR A 143 -7.56 7.77 13.99
N ILE A 144 -8.17 8.44 14.95
CA ILE A 144 -8.48 9.86 14.92
C ILE A 144 -7.78 10.54 16.10
N CYS A 145 -7.08 11.64 15.85
CA CYS A 145 -6.48 12.43 16.92
C CYS A 145 -7.56 13.21 17.67
N ALA A 146 -7.52 13.20 19.00
CA ALA A 146 -8.47 13.96 19.82
C ALA A 146 -8.35 15.48 19.59
N ASP A 147 -7.12 16.00 19.49
CA ASP A 147 -6.85 17.45 19.46
C ASP A 147 -7.08 18.08 18.09
N CYS A 148 -6.48 17.51 17.04
CA CYS A 148 -6.51 18.09 15.69
C CYS A 148 -7.47 17.40 14.72
N GLN A 149 -8.16 16.34 15.16
CA GLN A 149 -9.09 15.55 14.33
C GLN A 149 -8.46 14.89 13.09
N TRP A 150 -7.13 14.75 13.05
CA TRP A 150 -6.44 14.01 12.00
C TRP A 150 -6.93 12.56 11.93
N GLU A 151 -7.33 12.09 10.75
CA GLU A 151 -7.74 10.70 10.52
C GLU A 151 -6.68 9.98 9.68
N GLY A 152 -6.16 8.85 10.19
CA GLY A 152 -5.17 8.04 9.48
C GLY A 152 -5.33 6.54 9.71
N ARG A 153 -4.68 5.77 8.84
CA ARG A 153 -4.59 4.31 8.92
C ARG A 153 -3.23 3.91 9.48
N ARG A 154 -3.21 3.02 10.47
CA ARG A 154 -1.99 2.43 11.04
C ARG A 154 -2.13 0.91 11.10
N VAL A 155 -1.01 0.21 10.99
CA VAL A 155 -0.98 -1.24 11.15
C VAL A 155 -0.85 -1.56 12.63
N ASP A 156 -1.66 -2.50 13.07
CA ASP A 156 -1.64 -2.95 14.46
C ASP A 156 -0.48 -3.93 14.70
N PRO A 157 0.48 -3.60 15.60
CA PRO A 157 1.60 -4.47 15.95
C PRO A 157 1.19 -5.88 16.38
N TRP A 158 0.06 -5.95 17.08
CA TRP A 158 -0.26 -7.06 17.98
C TRP A 158 -0.69 -8.35 17.28
N ARG A 159 -0.79 -8.36 15.94
CA ARG A 159 -1.24 -9.53 15.17
C ARG A 159 -0.21 -10.06 14.17
N VAL A 160 1.03 -9.59 14.24
CA VAL A 160 2.13 -10.02 13.34
C VAL A 160 3.11 -10.98 14.04
N ARG A 161 2.80 -11.40 15.27
CA ARG A 161 3.56 -12.41 16.01
C ARG A 161 3.14 -13.82 15.62
#